data_AF-H9MBY5-F1
#
_entry.id   AF-H9MBY5-F1
#
_cell.length_a   1.000
_cell.length_b   1.000
_cell.length_c   1.000
_cell.angle_alpha   90.00
_cell.angle_beta   90.00
_cell.angle_gamma   90.00
#
_symmetry.space_group_name_H-M   'P 1'
#
loop_
_entity.id
_entity.type
_entity.pdbx_description
1 polymer ?
#
loop_
_entity_poly.entity_id
_entity_poly.type
_entity_poly.pdbx_seq_one_letter_code
_entity_poly.pdbx_strand_id
1 'polypeptide(L)' 'GKGSKVKYELDKKTGLIKVDRILYSSVVYPHNYGFIPRTLCEDNDPLDVLVIMQEPVYPGCFLRARAIGVMPMI' A
#
# COMPACT_ATOMS: atom_id res chain seq x y z
N GLY A 1 -4.07 -3.02 -5.61
CA GLY A 1 -4.67 -1.91 -6.39
C GLY A 1 -6.06 -1.59 -5.87
N LYS A 2 -6.58 -0.40 -6.20
CA LYS A 2 -7.94 0.05 -5.85
C LYS A 2 -9.00 -1.01 -6.22
N GLY A 3 -9.90 -1.32 -5.29
CA GLY A 3 -10.95 -2.33 -5.46
C GLY A 3 -10.52 -3.78 -5.23
N SER A 4 -9.26 -4.04 -4.86
CA SER A 4 -8.79 -5.41 -4.60
C SER A 4 -9.13 -5.90 -3.19
N LYS A 5 -9.42 -7.21 -3.06
CA LYS A 5 -9.45 -7.95 -1.78
C LYS A 5 -8.10 -8.55 -1.39
N VAL A 6 -7.10 -8.46 -2.25
CA VAL A 6 -5.78 -9.04 -2.01
C VAL A 6 -4.91 -7.99 -1.31
N LYS A 7 -4.39 -8.33 -0.13
CA LYS A 7 -3.37 -7.53 0.54
C LYS A 7 -2.00 -7.97 0.03
N TYR A 8 -1.41 -7.13 -0.81
CA TYR A 8 -0.04 -7.29 -1.28
C TYR A 8 0.91 -6.55 -0.35
N GLU A 9 2.10 -7.10 -0.14
CA GLU A 9 3.18 -6.49 0.63
C GLU A 9 4.50 -6.65 -0.10
N LEU A 10 5.45 -5.76 0.20
CA LEU A 10 6.83 -5.93 -0.23
C LEU A 10 7.55 -6.85 0.77
N ASP A 11 8.14 -7.94 0.28
CA ASP A 11 9.17 -8.63 1.04
C ASP A 11 10.47 -7.83 1.00
N LYS A 12 10.83 -7.21 2.14
CA LYS A 12 12.01 -6.33 2.28
C LYS A 12 13.32 -7.03 1.94
N LYS A 13 13.41 -8.35 2.15
CA LYS A 13 14.65 -9.10 1.92
C LYS A 13 14.89 -9.35 0.43
N THR A 14 13.84 -9.69 -0.31
CA THR A 14 13.93 -10.05 -1.73
C THR A 14 13.57 -8.90 -2.68
N GLY A 15 12.86 -7.88 -2.19
CA GLY A 15 12.29 -6.81 -3.02
C GLY A 15 11.09 -7.27 -3.85
N LEU A 16 10.58 -8.48 -3.64
CA LEU A 16 9.46 -9.01 -4.40
C LEU A 16 8.11 -8.66 -3.74
N ILE A 17 7.07 -8.58 -4.57
CA ILE A 17 5.71 -8.44 -4.07
C ILE A 17 5.20 -9.82 -3.65
N LYS A 18 4.88 -9.97 -2.36
CA LYS A 18 4.22 -11.14 -1.80
C LYS A 18 2.73 -10.86 -1.61
N VAL A 19 1.91 -11.91 -1.67
CA VAL A 19 0.55 -11.87 -1.15
C VAL A 19 0.63 -12.13 0.35
N ASP A 20 0.28 -11.15 1.17
CA ASP A 20 0.21 -11.31 2.62
C ASP A 20 -1.03 -12.14 2.98
N ARG A 21 -2.21 -11.71 2.50
CA ARG A 21 -3.47 -12.41 2.72
C ARG A 21 -4.58 -11.93 1.79
N ILE A 22 -5.69 -12.65 1.81
CA ILE A 22 -6.99 -12.17 1.31
C ILE A 22 -7.76 -11.54 2.47
N LEU A 23 -8.43 -10.41 2.24
CA LEU A 23 -9.24 -9.75 3.27
C LEU A 23 -10.38 -10.67 3.72
N TYR A 24 -10.50 -10.88 5.04
CA TYR A 24 -11.48 -11.79 5.65
C TYR A 24 -12.92 -11.29 5.53
N SER A 25 -13.11 -9.97 5.57
CA SER A 25 -14.43 -9.34 5.46
C SER A 25 -14.76 -9.01 4.01
N SER A 26 -16.04 -8.76 3.70
CA SER A 26 -16.46 -8.31 2.37
C SER A 26 -16.15 -6.83 2.12
N VAL A 27 -14.87 -6.48 2.22
CA VAL A 27 -14.32 -5.14 2.03
C VAL A 27 -13.25 -5.17 0.95
N VAL A 28 -13.02 -4.03 0.29
CA VAL A 28 -11.98 -3.85 -0.72
C VAL A 28 -11.21 -2.58 -0.43
N TYR A 29 -9.96 -2.49 -0.90
CA TYR A 29 -9.17 -1.25 -0.77
C TYR A 29 -9.86 -0.10 -1.51
N PRO A 30 -10.17 1.03 -0.85
CA PRO A 30 -10.93 2.14 -1.47
C PRO A 30 -10.10 2.91 -2.52
N HIS A 31 -8.77 2.88 -2.39
CA HIS A 31 -7.82 3.57 -3.25
C HIS A 31 -6.57 2.71 -3.46
N ASN A 32 -5.64 3.17 -4.32
CA ASN A 32 -4.35 2.50 -4.48
C ASN A 32 -3.56 2.63 -3.17
N TYR A 33 -3.00 1.52 -2.71
CA TYR A 33 -2.29 1.42 -1.45
C TYR A 33 -0.86 0.97 -1.72
N GLY A 34 0.10 1.55 -0.99
CA GLY A 34 1.51 1.23 -1.07
C GLY A 34 2.29 1.90 0.05
N PHE A 35 3.58 2.10 -0.16
CA PHE A 35 4.50 2.66 0.84
C PHE A 35 5.49 3.63 0.21
N ILE A 36 6.11 4.49 1.02
CA ILE A 36 7.16 5.42 0.56
C ILE A 36 8.53 4.71 0.62
N PRO A 37 9.24 4.55 -0.50
CA PRO A 37 10.56 3.91 -0.48
C PRO A 37 11.56 4.74 0.33
N ARG A 38 12.52 4.06 0.97
CA ARG A 38 13.58 4.66 1.81
C ARG A 38 13.04 5.47 3.00
N THR A 39 11.93 5.02 3.58
CA THR A 39 11.42 5.47 4.88
C THR A 39 11.39 4.28 5.84
N LEU A 40 11.37 4.56 7.15
CA LEU A 40 11.29 3.55 8.19
C LEU A 40 10.43 4.09 9.34
N CYS A 41 9.39 3.34 9.69
CA CYS A 41 8.50 3.58 10.81
C CYS A 41 8.88 2.70 12.01
N GLU A 42 8.25 2.96 13.16
CA GLU A 42 8.53 2.25 14.42
C GLU A 42 8.14 0.77 14.40
N ASP A 43 7.25 0.37 13.50
CA ASP A 43 6.85 -1.02 13.22
C ASP A 43 7.85 -1.78 12.33
N ASN A 44 8.96 -1.13 11.96
CA ASN A 44 9.98 -1.56 11.01
C ASN A 44 9.53 -1.60 9.54
N ASP A 45 8.33 -1.14 9.21
CA ASP A 45 7.86 -1.02 7.83
C ASP A 45 8.13 0.38 7.26
N PRO A 46 8.20 0.53 5.92
CA PRO A 46 8.20 1.85 5.31
C PRO A 46 6.84 2.53 5.51
N LEU A 47 6.81 3.85 5.49
CA LEU A 47 5.60 4.62 5.74
C LEU A 47 4.51 4.31 4.69
N ASP A 48 3.34 3.91 5.17
CA ASP A 48 2.18 3.59 4.35
C ASP A 48 1.57 4.83 3.67
N VAL A 49 1.04 4.64 2.46
CA VAL A 49 0.37 5.68 1.68
C VAL A 49 -0.86 5.14 0.98
N LEU A 50 -1.93 5.94 1.04
CA LEU A 50 -3.12 5.78 0.23
C LEU A 50 -3.14 6.85 -0.88
N VAL A 51 -3.15 6.43 -2.15
CA VAL A 51 -3.08 7.31 -3.32
C VAL A 51 -4.46 7.43 -3.97
N ILE A 52 -5.05 8.62 -3.84
CA ILE A 52 -6.31 8.98 -4.50
C ILE A 52 -6.02 9.36 -5.95
N MET A 53 -6.55 8.57 -6.89
CA MET A 53 -6.43 8.81 -8.32
C MET A 53 -7.56 8.14 -9.10
N GLN A 54 -7.63 8.42 -10.40
CA GLN A 54 -8.69 7.95 -11.31
C GLN A 54 -8.55 6.44 -11.56
N GLU A 55 -7.38 5.99 -11.98
CA GLU A 55 -7.14 4.60 -12.42
C GLU A 55 -6.46 3.72 -11.35
N PRO A 56 -6.75 2.41 -11.31
CA PRO A 56 -6.03 1.47 -10.47
C PRO A 56 -4.60 1.26 -11.00
N VAL A 57 -3.66 0.99 -10.09
CA VAL A 57 -2.26 0.71 -10.42
C VAL A 57 -1.92 -0.73 -10.01
N TYR A 58 -1.14 -1.41 -10.85
CA TYR A 58 -0.67 -2.76 -10.59
C TYR A 58 0.34 -2.81 -9.42
N PRO A 59 0.32 -3.86 -8.58
CA PRO A 59 1.29 -4.02 -7.51
C PRO A 59 2.74 -4.01 -8.03
N GLY A 60 3.66 -3.35 -7.32
CA GLY A 60 5.07 -3.25 -7.70
C GLY A 60 5.42 -2.10 -8.65
N CYS A 61 4.43 -1.44 -9.26
CA CYS A 61 4.67 -0.18 -9.97
C CYS A 61 4.91 0.97 -8.98
N PHE A 62 5.71 1.96 -9.39
CA PHE A 62 5.90 3.20 -8.63
C PHE A 62 5.23 4.38 -9.34
N LEU A 63 4.90 5.42 -8.58
CA LEU A 63 4.34 6.67 -9.09
C LEU A 63 4.80 7.85 -8.24
N ARG A 64 4.63 9.06 -8.77
CA ARG A 64 4.85 10.29 -8.00
C ARG A 64 3.54 10.71 -7.36
N ALA A 65 3.58 11.02 -6.07
CA ALA A 65 2.43 11.49 -5.30
C ALA A 65 2.78 12.77 -4.52
N ARG A 66 1.76 13.54 -4.15
CA ARG A 66 1.88 14.71 -3.29
C ARG A 66 1.13 14.42 -1.99
N ALA A 67 1.81 14.58 -0.85
CA ALA A 67 1.16 14.48 0.45
C ALA A 67 0.12 15.61 0.61
N ILE A 68 -1.10 15.26 1.02
CA ILE A 68 -2.21 16.19 1.25
C ILE A 68 -2.81 16.09 2.66
N GLY A 69 -2.45 15.06 3.42
CA GLY A 69 -2.93 14.81 4.77
C GLY A 69 -2.37 13.51 5.33
N VAL A 70 -2.63 13.27 6.62
CA VAL A 70 -2.26 12.05 7.34
C VAL A 70 -3.48 11.55 8.10
N MET A 71 -3.69 10.23 8.14
CA MET A 71 -4.74 9.59 8.90
C MET A 71 -4.11 8.83 10.06
N PRO A 72 -4.10 9.39 11.28
CA PRO A 72 -3.58 8.67 12.45
C PRO A 72 -4.52 7.51 12.79
N MET A 73 -3.93 6.35 13.04
CA MET A 73 -4.60 5.15 13.54
C MET A 73 -3.80 4.63 14.73
N ILE A 74 -4.48 3.98 15.67
CA ILE A 74 -3.88 3.38 16.87
C ILE A 74 -3.78 1.87 16.65
#